data_AF-A0A2S7JML4-F1
#
_entry.id   AF-A0A2S7JML4-F1
#
_cell.length_a   1.000
_cell.length_b   1.000
_cell.length_c   1.000
_cell.angle_alpha   90.00
_cell.angle_beta   90.00
_cell.angle_gamma   90.00
#
_symmetry.space_group_name_H-M   'P 1'
#
loop_
_entity.id
_entity.type
_entity.pdbx_description
1 polymer ?
#
loop_
_entity_poly.entity_id
_entity_poly.type
_entity_poly.pdbx_seq_one_letter_code
_entity_poly.pdbx_strand_id
1 'polypeptide(L)'
;MIDFKNNLNFSNKKVVFWGRESSVDELISTQLFSDLKEYEYNSKDAIFDYLKEWDDIDAHLVLVDGLTKYTTEENYRLALAKLIGCKGVGIAMVVENFDHPSLPVIFRCARVLGISDHINTFRLGGRIYIYFDRGISNLDTILWSKNPAPYIDRVGDGEVTDIITGAIKSQRPLSLIRVGHCEIRFIGYDQFYGVTDVNKSSLIQWGSVAPDNFIRKVKEDLSKSVINSDILGFKSRVTFKVDSLGVLDNSVFSCLSAMSLLRSGQIQTTPNIHFFLGVDANFIDAIKSATKVVIVSPRQTVFEKIKSIVSDLTQVIWFDLPGEARVDGVNDLHCRISRFVEIETLLRKEVSPGVLVLIGAGVAGKVYCDIAKSSGGVGLDLGSTLDAWAGVDSRGAGFSSQLKTALN
;
A
#
# COMPACT_ATOMS: atom_id res chain seq x y z
N MET A 1 -32.60 -12.60 -47.78
CA MET A 1 -31.79 -13.37 -46.82
C MET A 1 -30.40 -13.51 -47.40
N ILE A 2 -29.51 -12.59 -47.02
CA ILE A 2 -28.09 -12.69 -47.34
C ILE A 2 -27.46 -13.45 -46.18
N ASP A 3 -26.82 -14.57 -46.48
CA ASP A 3 -26.11 -15.42 -45.52
C ASP A 3 -24.84 -14.69 -45.05
N PHE A 4 -24.94 -14.06 -43.88
CA PHE A 4 -23.91 -13.19 -43.30
C PHE A 4 -22.90 -13.95 -42.41
N LYS A 5 -22.89 -15.29 -42.44
CA LYS A 5 -21.96 -16.10 -41.63
C LYS A 5 -20.49 -16.01 -42.04
N ASN A 6 -20.15 -15.44 -43.20
CA ASN A 6 -18.84 -15.68 -43.81
C ASN A 6 -17.86 -14.50 -43.93
N ASN A 7 -18.17 -13.29 -43.44
CA ASN A 7 -17.32 -12.12 -43.73
C ASN A 7 -16.82 -11.29 -42.54
N LEU A 8 -16.96 -11.76 -41.30
CA LEU A 8 -16.22 -11.17 -40.18
C LEU A 8 -15.41 -12.28 -39.49
N ASN A 9 -14.09 -12.22 -39.66
CA ASN A 9 -13.17 -13.22 -39.12
C ASN A 9 -12.97 -13.01 -37.61
N PHE A 10 -14.03 -13.28 -36.83
CA PHE A 10 -14.00 -13.28 -35.36
C PHE A 10 -13.38 -14.55 -34.77
N SER A 11 -12.75 -15.41 -35.59
CA SER A 11 -12.23 -16.72 -35.16
C SER A 11 -11.28 -16.67 -33.95
N ASN A 12 -10.74 -15.48 -33.62
CA ASN A 12 -9.77 -15.25 -32.53
C ASN A 12 -10.23 -14.25 -31.43
N LYS A 13 -11.44 -13.68 -31.48
CA LYS A 13 -11.93 -12.71 -30.46
C LYS A 13 -12.99 -13.38 -29.56
N LYS A 14 -12.80 -13.43 -28.23
CA LYS A 14 -13.77 -13.98 -27.27
C LYS A 14 -14.64 -12.87 -26.66
N VAL A 15 -15.84 -12.64 -27.19
CA VAL A 15 -16.77 -11.68 -26.56
C VAL A 15 -17.44 -12.35 -25.36
N VAL A 16 -17.26 -11.81 -24.15
CA VAL A 16 -17.82 -12.39 -22.92
C VAL A 16 -18.87 -11.47 -22.31
N PHE A 17 -20.14 -11.81 -22.55
CA PHE A 17 -21.26 -11.12 -21.93
C PHE A 17 -21.41 -11.58 -20.48
N TRP A 18 -21.28 -10.66 -19.51
CA TRP A 18 -21.45 -11.01 -18.10
C TRP A 18 -22.78 -10.48 -17.52
N GLY A 19 -23.76 -11.39 -17.44
CA GLY A 19 -25.10 -11.20 -16.89
C GLY A 19 -25.21 -11.19 -15.35
N ARG A 20 -26.41 -11.00 -14.81
CA ARG A 20 -26.74 -10.48 -13.46
C ARG A 20 -26.49 -11.37 -12.22
N GLU A 21 -25.96 -12.58 -12.32
CA GLU A 21 -26.12 -13.57 -11.21
C GLU A 21 -24.87 -14.32 -10.72
N SER A 22 -23.66 -14.05 -11.22
CA SER A 22 -22.47 -14.83 -10.83
C SER A 22 -21.70 -14.21 -9.66
N SER A 23 -21.29 -15.04 -8.69
CA SER A 23 -20.46 -14.60 -7.55
C SER A 23 -18.98 -14.37 -7.95
N VAL A 24 -18.24 -13.59 -7.15
CA VAL A 24 -16.79 -13.40 -7.36
C VAL A 24 -16.07 -14.74 -7.32
N ASP A 25 -16.47 -15.64 -6.42
CA ASP A 25 -15.87 -16.96 -6.28
C ASP A 25 -16.13 -17.87 -7.50
N GLU A 26 -17.24 -17.71 -8.22
CA GLU A 26 -17.46 -18.36 -9.52
C GLU A 26 -16.53 -17.80 -10.60
N LEU A 27 -16.26 -16.49 -10.60
CA LEU A 27 -15.25 -15.88 -11.48
C LEU A 27 -13.82 -16.36 -11.14
N ILE A 28 -13.59 -16.67 -9.86
CA ILE A 28 -12.27 -17.03 -9.33
C ILE A 28 -11.99 -18.54 -9.44
N SER A 29 -13.01 -19.39 -9.36
CA SER A 29 -12.89 -20.85 -9.28
C SER A 29 -13.03 -21.58 -10.63
N THR A 30 -13.60 -20.94 -11.64
CA THR A 30 -13.74 -21.57 -12.96
C THR A 30 -12.45 -21.42 -13.77
N GLN A 31 -12.11 -22.50 -14.50
CA GLN A 31 -11.35 -22.42 -15.74
C GLN A 31 -12.14 -21.56 -16.74
N LEU A 32 -12.18 -20.25 -16.50
CA LEU A 32 -13.08 -19.29 -17.15
C LEU A 32 -12.83 -19.14 -18.66
N PHE A 33 -11.87 -19.86 -19.22
CA PHE A 33 -11.63 -19.91 -20.66
C PHE A 33 -12.13 -21.19 -21.34
N SER A 34 -12.46 -22.27 -20.60
CA SER A 34 -12.98 -23.52 -21.17
C SER A 34 -14.51 -23.59 -21.20
N ASP A 35 -15.22 -22.97 -20.25
CA ASP A 35 -16.66 -23.23 -20.03
C ASP A 35 -17.58 -21.99 -20.07
N LEU A 36 -17.17 -20.93 -20.76
CA LEU A 36 -18.02 -19.74 -20.93
C LEU A 36 -19.28 -20.07 -21.76
N LYS A 37 -20.42 -20.21 -21.08
CA LYS A 37 -21.74 -20.24 -21.72
C LYS A 37 -22.08 -18.84 -22.24
N GLU A 38 -22.36 -18.74 -23.52
CA GLU A 38 -23.01 -17.55 -24.10
C GLU A 38 -24.34 -17.32 -23.39
N TYR A 39 -24.45 -16.24 -22.60
CA TYR A 39 -25.75 -15.78 -22.15
C TYR A 39 -26.43 -15.01 -23.29
N GLU A 40 -27.60 -15.47 -23.71
CA GLU A 40 -28.46 -14.75 -24.65
C GLU A 40 -29.05 -13.52 -23.97
N TYR A 41 -28.50 -12.35 -24.28
CA TYR A 41 -29.23 -11.09 -24.14
C TYR A 41 -30.30 -11.04 -25.25
N ASN A 42 -31.50 -10.56 -24.93
CA ASN A 42 -32.60 -10.30 -25.89
C ASN A 42 -32.27 -9.22 -26.95
N SER A 43 -31.01 -8.85 -27.10
CA SER A 43 -30.50 -7.93 -28.12
C SER A 43 -29.07 -8.29 -28.53
N LYS A 44 -28.74 -9.60 -28.62
CA LYS A 44 -27.46 -10.06 -29.22
C LYS A 44 -27.21 -9.33 -30.54
N ASP A 45 -28.23 -9.24 -31.40
CA ASP A 45 -28.12 -8.56 -32.69
C ASP A 45 -27.78 -7.07 -32.59
N ALA A 46 -28.35 -6.34 -31.63
CA ALA A 46 -28.04 -4.91 -31.44
C ALA A 46 -26.60 -4.68 -30.93
N ILE A 47 -26.06 -5.60 -30.12
CA ILE A 47 -24.67 -5.50 -29.65
C ILE A 47 -23.70 -6.00 -30.71
N PHE A 48 -24.06 -7.04 -31.48
CA PHE A 48 -23.25 -7.50 -32.61
C PHE A 48 -23.21 -6.47 -33.75
N ASP A 49 -24.34 -5.83 -34.08
CA ASP A 49 -24.39 -4.71 -35.02
C ASP A 49 -23.56 -3.51 -34.52
N TYR A 50 -23.49 -3.32 -33.20
CA TYR A 50 -22.65 -2.31 -32.57
C TYR A 50 -21.15 -2.64 -32.60
N LEU A 51 -20.79 -3.90 -32.37
CA LEU A 51 -19.40 -4.38 -32.47
C LEU A 51 -18.91 -4.43 -33.93
N LYS A 52 -19.78 -4.32 -34.94
CA LYS A 52 -19.38 -4.11 -36.34
C LYS A 52 -18.81 -2.70 -36.56
N GLU A 53 -19.18 -1.72 -35.75
CA GLU A 53 -18.55 -0.38 -35.76
C GLU A 53 -17.16 -0.39 -35.09
N TRP A 54 -16.73 -1.54 -34.57
CA TRP A 54 -15.51 -1.72 -33.76
C TRP A 54 -14.41 -2.52 -34.49
N ASP A 55 -14.41 -2.55 -35.81
CA ASP A 55 -13.39 -3.28 -36.59
C ASP A 55 -11.96 -2.85 -36.21
N ASP A 56 -11.77 -1.61 -35.74
CA ASP A 56 -10.49 -1.05 -35.31
C ASP A 56 -10.12 -1.34 -33.83
N ILE A 57 -11.03 -1.91 -33.01
CA ILE A 57 -10.77 -2.14 -31.58
C ILE A 57 -10.20 -3.53 -31.36
N ASP A 58 -8.97 -3.53 -30.89
CA ASP A 58 -8.15 -4.71 -30.67
C ASP A 58 -8.42 -5.33 -29.28
N ALA A 59 -9.68 -5.65 -28.98
CA ALA A 59 -10.09 -6.30 -27.72
C ALA A 59 -10.39 -7.80 -27.92
N HIS A 60 -9.94 -8.66 -27.00
CA HIS A 60 -10.36 -10.07 -26.94
C HIS A 60 -11.32 -10.38 -25.78
N LEU A 61 -11.67 -9.38 -24.95
CA LEU A 61 -12.68 -9.50 -23.91
C LEU A 61 -13.49 -8.22 -23.85
N VAL A 62 -14.82 -8.29 -23.91
CA VAL A 62 -15.72 -7.14 -23.80
C VAL A 62 -16.64 -7.35 -22.61
N LEU A 63 -16.52 -6.54 -21.56
CA LEU A 63 -17.36 -6.61 -20.36
C LEU A 63 -18.47 -5.55 -20.43
N VAL A 64 -19.73 -5.99 -20.43
CA VAL A 64 -20.90 -5.10 -20.38
C VAL A 64 -21.57 -5.26 -19.01
N ASP A 65 -21.66 -4.19 -18.22
CA ASP A 65 -22.33 -4.14 -16.91
C ASP A 65 -21.92 -5.21 -15.86
N GLY A 66 -20.81 -5.92 -16.09
CA GLY A 66 -20.33 -6.98 -15.20
C GLY A 66 -19.65 -6.41 -13.95
N LEU A 67 -18.76 -5.43 -14.15
CA LEU A 67 -18.00 -4.84 -13.05
C LEU A 67 -18.88 -3.97 -12.14
N THR A 68 -19.95 -3.35 -12.66
CA THR A 68 -20.85 -2.47 -11.88
C THR A 68 -21.53 -3.15 -10.69
N LYS A 69 -21.59 -4.49 -10.67
CA LYS A 69 -22.24 -5.31 -9.63
C LYS A 69 -21.39 -5.59 -8.41
N TYR A 70 -20.08 -5.40 -8.48
CA TYR A 70 -19.24 -5.60 -7.30
C TYR A 70 -19.57 -4.55 -6.25
N THR A 71 -19.82 -5.03 -5.03
CA THR A 71 -20.27 -4.18 -3.92
C THR A 71 -19.15 -3.40 -3.25
N THR A 72 -17.88 -3.74 -3.50
CA THR A 72 -16.72 -3.11 -2.87
C THR A 72 -15.59 -2.84 -3.85
N GLU A 73 -14.85 -1.74 -3.67
CA GLU A 73 -13.66 -1.42 -4.50
C GLU A 73 -12.60 -2.52 -4.45
N GLU A 74 -12.49 -3.23 -3.34
CA GLU A 74 -11.58 -4.38 -3.18
C GLU A 74 -11.88 -5.48 -4.19
N ASN A 75 -13.16 -5.82 -4.36
CA ASN A 75 -13.58 -6.82 -5.34
C ASN A 75 -13.33 -6.33 -6.78
N TYR A 76 -13.53 -5.04 -7.07
CA TYR A 76 -13.16 -4.47 -8.37
C TYR A 76 -11.66 -4.60 -8.65
N ARG A 77 -10.80 -4.29 -7.67
CA ARG A 77 -9.34 -4.40 -7.83
C ARG A 77 -8.93 -5.84 -8.12
N LEU A 78 -9.49 -6.80 -7.38
CA LEU A 78 -9.21 -8.23 -7.58
C LEU A 78 -9.66 -8.71 -8.96
N ALA A 79 -10.89 -8.37 -9.36
CA ALA A 79 -11.41 -8.71 -10.68
C ALA A 79 -10.53 -8.11 -11.78
N LEU A 80 -10.25 -6.81 -11.72
CA LEU A 80 -9.44 -6.11 -12.70
C LEU A 80 -8.00 -6.66 -12.75
N ALA A 81 -7.36 -6.93 -11.60
CA ALA A 81 -6.03 -7.53 -11.55
C ALA A 81 -5.98 -8.92 -12.20
N LYS A 82 -7.01 -9.75 -11.98
CA LYS A 82 -7.12 -11.08 -12.60
C LYS A 82 -7.35 -10.99 -14.11
N LEU A 83 -8.25 -10.11 -14.52
CA LEU A 83 -8.55 -9.87 -15.93
C LEU A 83 -7.29 -9.40 -16.69
N ILE A 84 -6.55 -8.46 -16.11
CA ILE A 84 -5.29 -7.97 -16.68
C ILE A 84 -4.22 -9.07 -16.70
N GLY A 85 -4.20 -9.94 -15.70
CA GLY A 85 -3.32 -11.11 -15.67
C GLY A 85 -3.59 -12.14 -16.78
N CYS A 86 -4.70 -12.04 -17.52
CA CYS A 86 -4.96 -12.87 -18.69
C CYS A 86 -4.07 -12.44 -19.86
N LYS A 87 -3.10 -13.29 -20.23
CA LYS A 87 -2.09 -12.97 -21.25
C LYS A 87 -2.69 -12.73 -22.64
N GLY A 88 -2.15 -11.76 -23.39
CA GLY A 88 -2.46 -11.48 -24.80
C GLY A 88 -3.78 -10.78 -25.10
N VAL A 89 -4.59 -10.41 -24.10
CA VAL A 89 -5.96 -9.95 -24.31
C VAL A 89 -6.11 -8.45 -23.99
N GLY A 90 -6.48 -7.64 -24.97
CA GLY A 90 -7.01 -6.29 -24.74
C GLY A 90 -8.42 -6.41 -24.15
N ILE A 91 -8.72 -5.64 -23.10
CA ILE A 91 -10.02 -5.68 -22.43
C ILE A 91 -10.77 -4.41 -22.77
N ALA A 92 -11.98 -4.53 -23.32
CA ALA A 92 -12.92 -3.43 -23.41
C ALA A 92 -13.99 -3.59 -22.33
N MET A 93 -14.38 -2.50 -21.71
CA MET A 93 -15.53 -2.43 -20.82
C MET A 93 -16.48 -1.36 -21.32
N VAL A 94 -17.77 -1.70 -21.31
CA VAL A 94 -18.86 -0.83 -21.68
C VAL A 94 -19.56 -0.36 -20.42
N VAL A 95 -19.70 0.96 -20.26
CA VAL A 95 -20.44 1.57 -19.15
C VAL A 95 -21.58 2.40 -19.74
N GLU A 96 -22.82 2.04 -19.38
CA GLU A 96 -24.02 2.58 -20.01
C GLU A 96 -24.26 4.08 -19.78
N ASN A 97 -23.71 4.67 -18.71
CA ASN A 97 -23.94 6.08 -18.37
C ASN A 97 -22.65 6.79 -17.91
N PHE A 98 -22.42 8.03 -18.37
CA PHE A 98 -21.25 8.83 -18.00
C PHE A 98 -21.24 9.21 -16.51
N ASP A 99 -22.41 9.37 -15.91
CA ASP A 99 -22.55 9.69 -14.50
C ASP A 99 -22.64 8.43 -13.63
N HIS A 100 -22.27 7.27 -14.18
CA HIS A 100 -22.34 6.02 -13.44
C HIS A 100 -21.36 6.06 -12.25
N PRO A 101 -21.81 5.82 -11.01
CA PRO A 101 -21.00 6.00 -9.80
C PRO A 101 -19.79 5.05 -9.71
N SER A 102 -19.72 4.02 -10.55
CA SER A 102 -18.58 3.09 -10.62
C SER A 102 -17.40 3.62 -11.45
N LEU A 103 -17.57 4.62 -12.32
CA LEU A 103 -16.47 5.12 -13.16
C LEU A 103 -15.29 5.63 -12.31
N PRO A 104 -15.50 6.46 -11.27
CA PRO A 104 -14.43 6.82 -10.35
C PRO A 104 -13.76 5.61 -9.67
N VAL A 105 -14.53 4.55 -9.37
CA VAL A 105 -14.00 3.32 -8.77
C VAL A 105 -13.07 2.61 -9.75
N ILE A 106 -13.47 2.46 -11.01
CA ILE A 106 -12.66 1.81 -12.06
C ILE A 106 -11.31 2.54 -12.22
N PHE A 107 -11.34 3.87 -12.35
CA PHE A 107 -10.12 4.66 -12.47
C PHE A 107 -9.23 4.57 -11.23
N ARG A 108 -9.82 4.58 -10.02
CA ARG A 108 -9.07 4.34 -8.77
C ARG A 108 -8.41 2.95 -8.78
N CYS A 109 -9.15 1.92 -9.15
CA CYS A 109 -8.61 0.55 -9.23
C CYS A 109 -7.44 0.47 -10.22
N ALA A 110 -7.58 1.08 -11.39
CA ALA A 110 -6.50 1.09 -12.37
C ALA A 110 -5.26 1.86 -11.90
N ARG A 111 -5.44 3.00 -11.22
CA ARG A 111 -4.34 3.74 -10.58
C ARG A 111 -3.62 2.90 -9.52
N VAL A 112 -4.37 2.20 -8.66
CA VAL A 112 -3.82 1.28 -7.65
C VAL A 112 -2.99 0.17 -8.31
N LEU A 113 -3.47 -0.38 -9.42
CA LEU A 113 -2.75 -1.39 -10.21
C LEU A 113 -1.60 -0.80 -11.05
N GLY A 114 -1.51 0.53 -11.13
CA GLY A 114 -0.50 1.24 -11.92
C GLY A 114 -0.69 1.07 -13.43
N ILE A 115 -1.93 0.89 -13.88
CA ILE A 115 -2.28 0.72 -15.29
C ILE A 115 -3.16 1.87 -15.82
N SER A 116 -3.17 3.01 -15.13
CA SER A 116 -3.93 4.20 -15.53
C SER A 116 -3.57 4.69 -16.93
N ASP A 117 -2.30 4.60 -17.29
CA ASP A 117 -1.77 5.09 -18.58
C ASP A 117 -2.07 4.14 -19.73
N HIS A 118 -2.65 2.97 -19.42
CA HIS A 118 -3.12 1.99 -20.39
C HIS A 118 -4.64 1.97 -20.50
N ILE A 119 -5.32 2.93 -19.87
CA ILE A 119 -6.76 3.14 -20.06
C ILE A 119 -6.97 4.17 -21.16
N ASN A 120 -7.62 3.73 -22.22
CA ASN A 120 -8.22 4.60 -23.22
C ASN A 120 -9.71 4.70 -22.98
N THR A 121 -10.27 5.91 -23.14
CA THR A 121 -11.72 6.10 -23.07
C THR A 121 -12.25 6.82 -24.29
N PHE A 122 -13.40 6.38 -24.78
CA PHE A 122 -14.10 7.04 -25.86
C PHE A 122 -15.61 6.98 -25.66
N ARG A 123 -16.34 7.88 -26.31
CA ARG A 123 -17.79 7.98 -26.24
C ARG A 123 -18.40 7.56 -27.57
N LEU A 124 -19.41 6.71 -27.52
CA LEU A 124 -20.18 6.30 -28.70
C LEU A 124 -21.62 5.98 -28.29
N GLY A 125 -22.61 6.60 -28.95
CA GLY A 125 -24.03 6.36 -28.68
C GLY A 125 -24.49 6.65 -27.24
N GLY A 126 -23.95 7.69 -26.60
CA GLY A 126 -24.32 8.07 -25.21
C GLY A 126 -23.66 7.23 -24.10
N ARG A 127 -22.81 6.26 -24.46
CA ARG A 127 -22.11 5.37 -23.53
C ARG A 127 -20.62 5.72 -23.42
N ILE A 128 -19.96 5.29 -22.34
CA ILE A 128 -18.50 5.32 -22.22
C ILE A 128 -17.95 3.92 -22.46
N TYR A 129 -16.88 3.89 -23.25
CA TYR A 129 -16.04 2.72 -23.42
C TYR A 129 -14.72 2.93 -22.74
N ILE A 130 -14.31 1.94 -21.95
CA ILE A 130 -13.03 1.90 -21.25
C ILE A 130 -12.25 0.74 -21.86
N TYR A 131 -11.21 1.06 -22.61
CA TYR A 131 -10.34 0.10 -23.25
C TYR A 131 -9.01 0.03 -22.50
N PHE A 132 -8.56 -1.19 -22.24
CA PHE A 132 -7.26 -1.50 -21.68
C PHE A 132 -6.39 -2.08 -22.79
N ASP A 133 -5.30 -1.39 -23.13
CA ASP A 133 -4.46 -1.72 -24.29
C ASP A 133 -3.93 -3.16 -24.28
N ARG A 134 -3.73 -3.73 -25.48
CA ARG A 134 -2.97 -4.99 -25.62
C ARG A 134 -1.54 -4.77 -25.13
N GLY A 135 -1.07 -5.65 -24.25
CA GLY A 135 0.29 -5.61 -23.69
C GLY A 135 0.31 -5.71 -22.17
N ILE A 136 -0.74 -5.26 -21.46
CA ILE A 136 -0.84 -5.34 -19.98
C ILE A 136 -0.78 -6.79 -19.47
N SER A 137 -0.97 -7.75 -20.36
CA SER A 137 -0.69 -9.19 -20.21
C SER A 137 0.66 -9.57 -19.61
N ASN A 138 1.57 -8.61 -19.50
CA ASN A 138 2.86 -8.79 -18.89
C ASN A 138 3.05 -7.63 -17.90
N LEU A 139 2.14 -7.52 -16.91
CA LEU A 139 2.24 -6.63 -15.75
C LEU A 139 3.66 -6.68 -15.14
N ASP A 140 4.25 -7.89 -15.13
CA ASP A 140 5.63 -8.16 -14.73
C ASP A 140 6.70 -7.60 -15.68
N THR A 141 6.37 -6.87 -16.75
CA THR A 141 7.33 -6.18 -17.65
C THR A 141 6.93 -4.74 -17.97
N ILE A 142 5.64 -4.43 -18.12
CA ILE A 142 5.17 -3.06 -18.41
C ILE A 142 5.44 -2.08 -17.25
N LEU A 143 5.39 -2.59 -16.02
CA LEU A 143 5.65 -1.78 -14.83
C LEU A 143 7.15 -1.59 -14.52
N TRP A 144 8.03 -2.21 -15.32
CA TRP A 144 9.48 -2.26 -15.10
C TRP A 144 10.24 -1.31 -16.02
N SER A 145 9.78 -1.17 -17.26
CA SER A 145 10.54 -0.48 -18.32
C SER A 145 10.49 1.04 -18.20
N LYS A 146 9.56 1.58 -17.42
CA LYS A 146 9.62 2.95 -16.93
C LYS A 146 9.75 2.82 -15.42
N ASN A 147 10.97 2.78 -14.89
CA ASN A 147 11.17 3.04 -13.48
C ASN A 147 10.94 4.54 -13.28
N PRO A 148 9.80 5.01 -12.74
CA PRO A 148 9.59 6.44 -12.49
C PRO A 148 10.46 6.97 -11.35
N ALA A 149 11.15 6.09 -10.61
CA ALA A 149 12.09 6.46 -9.56
C ALA A 149 13.51 5.99 -9.89
N PRO A 150 14.14 6.47 -10.99
CA PRO A 150 15.57 6.25 -11.24
C PRO A 150 16.46 6.95 -10.20
N TYR A 151 15.87 7.54 -9.17
CA TYR A 151 16.52 8.43 -8.21
C TYR A 151 16.70 7.81 -6.81
N ILE A 152 16.24 6.57 -6.59
CA ILE A 152 16.34 5.91 -5.28
C ILE A 152 17.35 4.77 -5.36
N ASP A 153 18.38 4.85 -4.54
CA ASP A 153 19.41 3.83 -4.44
C ASP A 153 18.89 2.64 -3.64
N ARG A 154 19.03 1.43 -4.18
CA ARG A 154 18.65 0.21 -3.47
C ARG A 154 19.88 -0.40 -2.84
N VAL A 155 19.86 -0.52 -1.51
CA VAL A 155 20.96 -1.07 -0.74
C VAL A 155 20.54 -2.35 0.00
N GLY A 156 21.53 -3.14 0.41
CA GLY A 156 21.30 -4.34 1.23
C GLY A 156 21.00 -4.00 2.69
N ASP A 157 20.39 -4.93 3.43
CA ASP A 157 19.99 -4.70 4.82
C ASP A 157 21.19 -4.38 5.73
N GLY A 158 22.36 -5.01 5.51
CA GLY A 158 23.59 -4.69 6.24
C GLY A 158 24.10 -3.27 5.99
N GLU A 159 24.00 -2.77 4.75
CA GLU A 159 24.38 -1.40 4.42
C GLU A 159 23.41 -0.38 5.05
N VAL A 160 22.12 -0.70 5.13
CA VAL A 160 21.15 0.09 5.90
C VAL A 160 21.57 0.19 7.37
N THR A 161 21.95 -0.93 7.98
CA THR A 161 22.47 -0.96 9.35
C THR A 161 23.69 -0.06 9.50
N ASP A 162 24.67 -0.14 8.60
CA ASP A 162 25.87 0.69 8.66
C ASP A 162 25.56 2.19 8.59
N ILE A 163 24.61 2.57 7.72
CA ILE A 163 24.17 3.97 7.59
C ILE A 163 23.47 4.46 8.87
N ILE A 164 22.59 3.64 9.46
CA ILE A 164 21.87 3.97 10.70
C ILE A 164 22.86 4.07 11.87
N THR A 165 23.72 3.07 12.05
CA THR A 165 24.70 3.06 13.14
C THR A 165 25.71 4.20 13.01
N GLY A 166 26.12 4.53 11.78
CA GLY A 166 26.92 5.71 11.48
C GLY A 166 26.22 7.01 11.88
N ALA A 167 24.94 7.17 11.53
CA ALA A 167 24.16 8.36 11.89
C ALA A 167 23.99 8.52 13.41
N ILE A 168 23.75 7.43 14.14
CA ILE A 168 23.68 7.45 15.61
C ILE A 168 25.00 7.91 16.21
N LYS A 169 26.12 7.29 15.80
CA LYS A 169 27.46 7.60 16.32
C LYS A 169 27.91 9.01 15.98
N SER A 170 27.61 9.48 14.77
CA SER A 170 27.96 10.83 14.31
C SER A 170 26.92 11.90 14.68
N GLN A 171 25.87 11.53 15.43
CA GLN A 171 24.76 12.41 15.78
C GLN A 171 24.13 13.12 14.58
N ARG A 172 24.12 12.46 13.42
CA ARG A 172 23.58 13.01 12.18
C ARG A 172 22.09 12.73 12.12
N PRO A 173 21.25 13.74 11.81
CA PRO A 173 19.82 13.52 11.67
C PRO A 173 19.53 12.48 10.58
N LEU A 174 18.66 11.53 10.88
CA LEU A 174 18.29 10.46 9.95
C LEU A 174 16.87 9.96 10.26
N SER A 175 16.11 9.60 9.24
CA SER A 175 14.88 8.83 9.41
C SER A 175 14.81 7.58 8.55
N LEU A 176 14.39 6.49 9.19
CA LEU A 176 13.94 5.26 8.56
C LEU A 176 12.43 5.15 8.74
N ILE A 177 11.69 5.14 7.64
CA ILE A 177 10.25 4.83 7.67
C ILE A 177 9.93 3.65 6.76
N ARG A 178 8.82 2.96 7.05
CA ARG A 178 8.37 1.83 6.24
C ARG A 178 6.94 2.07 5.78
N VAL A 179 6.65 1.92 4.49
CA VAL A 179 5.33 2.17 3.92
C VAL A 179 4.73 0.86 3.45
N GLY A 180 3.59 0.50 4.03
CA GLY A 180 2.78 -0.65 3.62
C GLY A 180 1.41 -0.24 3.08
N HIS A 181 0.53 -1.23 2.95
CA HIS A 181 -0.81 -1.02 2.43
C HIS A 181 -1.70 -0.12 3.31
N CYS A 182 -1.46 -0.07 4.63
CA CYS A 182 -2.21 0.79 5.52
C CYS A 182 -1.88 2.27 5.29
N GLU A 183 -0.61 2.61 5.17
CA GLU A 183 -0.14 3.98 4.97
C GLU A 183 -0.60 4.56 3.63
N ILE A 184 -0.49 3.78 2.54
CA ILE A 184 -0.89 4.27 1.22
C ILE A 184 -2.38 4.54 1.08
N ARG A 185 -3.24 3.92 1.90
CA ARG A 185 -4.67 4.23 1.93
C ARG A 185 -4.91 5.67 2.39
N PHE A 186 -4.16 6.14 3.38
CA PHE A 186 -4.20 7.54 3.83
C PHE A 186 -3.56 8.47 2.81
N ILE A 187 -2.34 8.16 2.36
CA ILE A 187 -1.60 8.97 1.40
C ILE A 187 -2.42 9.16 0.11
N GLY A 188 -2.94 8.06 -0.44
CA GLY A 188 -3.75 8.05 -1.65
C GLY A 188 -5.24 8.28 -1.43
N TYR A 189 -5.69 8.66 -0.23
CA TYR A 189 -7.10 9.01 0.02
C TYR A 189 -7.55 10.06 -1.00
N ASP A 190 -8.78 9.99 -1.49
CA ASP A 190 -9.40 10.83 -2.53
C ASP A 190 -8.87 10.65 -3.98
N GLN A 191 -7.71 10.02 -4.18
CA GLN A 191 -7.12 9.81 -5.52
C GLN A 191 -7.00 8.34 -5.94
N PHE A 192 -6.58 7.48 -5.01
CA PHE A 192 -6.33 6.04 -5.20
C PHE A 192 -7.28 5.20 -4.36
N TYR A 193 -7.65 5.70 -3.18
CA TYR A 193 -8.48 4.98 -2.21
C TYR A 193 -9.70 5.82 -1.81
N GLY A 194 -10.85 5.14 -1.72
CA GLY A 194 -12.08 5.73 -1.20
C GLY A 194 -12.12 5.78 0.33
N VAL A 195 -13.14 6.46 0.86
CA VAL A 195 -13.35 6.59 2.31
C VAL A 195 -13.48 5.22 3.00
N THR A 196 -14.05 4.22 2.34
CA THR A 196 -14.20 2.87 2.89
C THR A 196 -12.86 2.19 3.17
N ASP A 197 -11.87 2.34 2.28
CA ASP A 197 -10.53 1.78 2.49
C ASP A 197 -9.81 2.47 3.64
N VAL A 198 -9.92 3.80 3.70
CA VAL A 198 -9.33 4.60 4.77
C VAL A 198 -9.96 4.24 6.10
N ASN A 199 -11.29 4.10 6.16
CA ASN A 199 -12.01 3.71 7.37
C ASN A 199 -11.58 2.34 7.89
N LYS A 200 -11.31 1.37 7.01
CA LYS A 200 -10.73 0.06 7.42
C LYS A 200 -9.40 0.26 8.14
N SER A 201 -8.51 1.09 7.59
CA SER A 201 -7.23 1.39 8.22
C SER A 201 -7.38 2.24 9.49
N SER A 202 -8.33 3.17 9.54
CA SER A 202 -8.65 3.97 10.71
C SER A 202 -9.13 3.11 11.88
N LEU A 203 -9.97 2.11 11.61
CA LEU A 203 -10.45 1.15 12.61
C LEU A 203 -9.29 0.35 13.21
N ILE A 204 -8.32 -0.08 12.39
CA ILE A 204 -7.15 -0.81 12.87
C ILE A 204 -6.27 0.09 13.76
N GLN A 205 -6.00 1.31 13.32
CA GLN A 205 -5.04 2.21 13.96
C GLN A 205 -5.62 2.94 15.17
N TRP A 206 -6.85 3.45 15.05
CA TRP A 206 -7.51 4.29 16.05
C TRP A 206 -8.77 3.67 16.67
N GLY A 207 -9.15 2.45 16.31
CA GLY A 207 -10.31 1.74 16.87
C GLY A 207 -11.67 2.23 16.38
N SER A 208 -11.69 3.21 15.48
CA SER A 208 -12.91 3.83 14.97
C SER A 208 -12.65 4.61 13.69
N VAL A 209 -13.72 5.07 13.05
CA VAL A 209 -13.64 5.92 11.87
C VAL A 209 -13.17 7.31 12.28
N ALA A 210 -12.00 7.71 11.81
CA ALA A 210 -11.47 9.03 12.07
C ALA A 210 -12.21 10.11 11.25
N PRO A 211 -12.35 11.35 11.78
CA PRO A 211 -12.96 12.45 11.03
C PRO A 211 -12.16 12.84 9.77
N ASP A 212 -12.83 13.34 8.73
CA ASP A 212 -12.21 13.66 7.42
C ASP A 212 -11.08 14.69 7.53
N ASN A 213 -11.22 15.71 8.37
CA ASN A 213 -10.18 16.70 8.61
C ASN A 213 -8.90 16.07 9.20
N PHE A 214 -9.05 15.11 10.10
CA PHE A 214 -7.93 14.37 10.66
C PHE A 214 -7.29 13.44 9.61
N ILE A 215 -8.09 12.75 8.81
CA ILE A 215 -7.60 11.94 7.68
C ILE A 215 -6.76 12.78 6.73
N ARG A 216 -7.21 14.00 6.39
CA ARG A 216 -6.47 14.93 5.53
C ARG A 216 -5.16 15.39 6.16
N LYS A 217 -5.15 15.71 7.46
CA LYS A 217 -3.91 16.00 8.19
C LYS A 217 -2.93 14.82 8.10
N VAL A 218 -3.40 13.60 8.40
CA VAL A 218 -2.57 12.39 8.34
C VAL A 218 -2.03 12.15 6.93
N LYS A 219 -2.84 12.35 5.89
CA LYS A 219 -2.41 12.27 4.48
C LYS A 219 -1.25 13.23 4.20
N GLU A 220 -1.37 14.48 4.60
CA GLU A 220 -0.34 15.51 4.39
C GLU A 220 0.94 15.19 5.16
N ASP A 221 0.83 14.83 6.44
CA ASP A 221 1.97 14.52 7.29
C ASP A 221 2.71 13.25 6.84
N LEU A 222 1.97 12.20 6.45
CA LEU A 222 2.58 11.00 5.88
C LEU A 222 3.28 11.30 4.56
N SER A 223 2.68 12.09 3.67
CA SER A 223 3.29 12.46 2.39
C SER A 223 4.59 13.22 2.60
N LYS A 224 4.62 14.16 3.55
CA LYS A 224 5.84 14.87 3.98
C LYS A 224 6.88 13.92 4.54
N SER A 225 6.47 13.00 5.43
CA SER A 225 7.37 12.01 6.03
C SER A 225 8.03 11.14 4.98
N VAL A 226 7.28 10.70 3.95
CA VAL A 226 7.85 9.96 2.81
C VAL A 226 8.87 10.80 2.07
N ILE A 227 8.52 12.03 1.69
CA ILE A 227 9.42 12.93 0.95
C ILE A 227 10.72 13.20 1.70
N ASN A 228 10.63 13.37 3.02
CA ASN A 228 11.75 13.76 3.88
C ASN A 228 12.59 12.57 4.36
N SER A 229 12.13 11.33 4.20
CA SER A 229 12.84 10.16 4.72
C SER A 229 14.19 9.93 4.03
N ASP A 230 15.21 9.52 4.78
CA ASP A 230 16.49 9.11 4.20
C ASP A 230 16.41 7.67 3.71
N ILE A 231 15.79 6.81 4.51
CA ILE A 231 15.62 5.38 4.20
C ILE A 231 14.12 5.06 4.19
N LEU A 232 13.67 4.50 3.08
CA LEU A 232 12.27 4.18 2.81
C LEU A 232 12.11 2.68 2.55
N GLY A 233 11.51 1.98 3.50
CA GLY A 233 11.21 0.56 3.40
C GLY A 233 9.87 0.30 2.73
N PHE A 234 9.85 -0.21 1.50
CA PHE A 234 8.60 -0.59 0.83
C PHE A 234 8.83 -1.72 -0.18
N LYS A 235 7.78 -2.49 -0.44
CA LYS A 235 7.86 -3.61 -1.38
C LYS A 235 8.04 -3.07 -2.81
N SER A 236 9.15 -3.40 -3.45
CA SER A 236 9.32 -3.19 -4.89
C SER A 236 8.37 -4.12 -5.67
N ARG A 237 7.98 -3.73 -6.88
CA ARG A 237 7.02 -4.51 -7.69
C ARG A 237 7.54 -5.86 -8.21
N VAL A 238 8.69 -6.37 -7.72
CA VAL A 238 9.42 -7.58 -8.21
C VAL A 238 8.57 -8.84 -8.25
N THR A 239 7.54 -8.90 -7.43
CA THR A 239 6.62 -10.04 -7.42
C THR A 239 5.18 -9.53 -7.37
N PHE A 240 4.56 -9.39 -8.54
CA PHE A 240 3.13 -9.11 -8.62
C PHE A 240 2.36 -10.31 -8.07
N LYS A 241 1.75 -10.12 -6.91
CA LYS A 241 0.83 -11.10 -6.31
C LYS A 241 -0.60 -10.68 -6.57
N VAL A 242 -1.44 -11.63 -7.00
CA VAL A 242 -2.86 -11.40 -7.39
C VAL A 242 -3.83 -11.72 -6.24
N ASP A 243 -3.33 -12.12 -5.07
CA ASP A 243 -4.15 -12.23 -3.86
C ASP A 243 -4.48 -10.83 -3.28
N SER A 244 -5.49 -10.75 -2.41
CA SER A 244 -6.02 -9.46 -1.91
C SER A 244 -4.97 -8.59 -1.22
N LEU A 245 -4.13 -9.21 -0.38
CA LEU A 245 -3.05 -8.50 0.29
C LEU A 245 -1.94 -8.12 -0.70
N GLY A 246 -1.63 -9.02 -1.63
CA GLY A 246 -0.67 -8.85 -2.70
C GLY A 246 -0.97 -7.64 -3.57
N VAL A 247 -2.23 -7.48 -4.00
CA VAL A 247 -2.66 -6.32 -4.80
C VAL A 247 -2.44 -5.01 -4.04
N LEU A 248 -2.76 -4.98 -2.75
CA LEU A 248 -2.55 -3.81 -1.92
C LEU A 248 -1.06 -3.51 -1.72
N ASP A 249 -0.23 -4.53 -1.47
CA ASP A 249 1.22 -4.34 -1.33
C ASP A 249 1.87 -3.89 -2.66
N ASN A 250 1.40 -4.41 -3.80
CA ASN A 250 1.88 -3.99 -5.12
C ASN A 250 1.53 -2.52 -5.41
N SER A 251 0.41 -2.05 -4.85
CA SER A 251 -0.04 -0.67 -5.04
C SER A 251 0.75 0.38 -4.28
N VAL A 252 1.61 -0.03 -3.33
CA VAL A 252 2.47 0.89 -2.58
C VAL A 252 3.32 1.72 -3.54
N PHE A 253 4.07 1.05 -4.43
CA PHE A 253 4.90 1.74 -5.40
C PHE A 253 4.08 2.60 -6.38
N SER A 254 2.91 2.12 -6.84
CA SER A 254 2.01 2.88 -7.71
C SER A 254 1.64 4.22 -7.10
N CYS A 255 1.18 4.18 -5.84
CA CYS A 255 0.72 5.33 -5.11
C CYS A 255 1.87 6.32 -4.89
N LEU A 256 2.99 5.86 -4.32
CA LEU A 256 4.14 6.71 -4.02
C LEU A 256 4.72 7.37 -5.29
N SER A 257 4.82 6.62 -6.38
CA SER A 257 5.33 7.15 -7.63
C SER A 257 4.38 8.14 -8.30
N ALA A 258 3.10 7.79 -8.43
CA ALA A 258 2.14 8.63 -9.14
C ALA A 258 1.85 9.93 -8.37
N MET A 259 1.98 9.90 -7.05
CA MET A 259 1.92 11.09 -6.20
C MET A 259 3.26 11.84 -6.10
N SER A 260 4.29 11.42 -6.85
CA SER A 260 5.61 12.05 -6.89
C SER A 260 6.23 12.23 -5.50
N LEU A 261 6.12 11.21 -4.63
CA LEU A 261 6.63 11.25 -3.26
C LEU A 261 8.07 10.74 -3.12
N LEU A 262 8.54 10.02 -4.14
CA LEU A 262 9.90 9.48 -4.21
C LEU A 262 10.88 10.60 -4.63
N ARG A 263 12.02 10.70 -3.95
CA ARG A 263 13.02 11.77 -4.11
C ARG A 263 14.42 11.21 -4.37
N SER A 264 15.25 12.02 -5.03
CA SER A 264 16.66 11.72 -5.23
C SER A 264 17.41 11.73 -3.91
N GLY A 265 18.32 10.76 -3.73
CA GLY A 265 19.13 10.60 -2.52
C GLY A 265 18.43 9.85 -1.40
N GLN A 266 17.18 9.41 -1.59
CA GLN A 266 16.58 8.43 -0.70
C GLN A 266 17.15 7.05 -0.97
N ILE A 267 17.14 6.22 0.06
CA ILE A 267 17.57 4.84 0.00
C ILE A 267 16.35 3.93 0.12
N GLN A 268 16.17 3.02 -0.83
CA GLN A 268 15.16 1.98 -0.77
C GLN A 268 15.68 0.77 0.00
N THR A 269 14.86 0.28 0.92
CA THR A 269 15.04 -1.03 1.57
C THR A 269 13.74 -1.84 1.58
N THR A 270 13.79 -3.06 2.12
CA THR A 270 12.63 -3.93 2.33
C THR A 270 11.72 -3.40 3.45
N PRO A 271 10.39 -3.58 3.37
CA PRO A 271 9.48 -3.25 4.48
C PRO A 271 9.76 -4.10 5.75
N ASN A 272 10.54 -5.18 5.62
CA ASN A 272 10.92 -6.06 6.72
C ASN A 272 12.25 -5.68 7.40
N ILE A 273 12.89 -4.58 7.03
CA ILE A 273 14.20 -4.15 7.55
C ILE A 273 14.23 -4.06 9.09
N HIS A 274 13.11 -3.66 9.70
CA HIS A 274 12.96 -3.60 11.16
C HIS A 274 13.23 -4.93 11.87
N PHE A 275 12.93 -6.08 11.27
CA PHE A 275 13.23 -7.37 11.86
C PHE A 275 14.72 -7.71 11.78
N PHE A 276 15.37 -7.34 10.68
CA PHE A 276 16.82 -7.47 10.52
C PHE A 276 17.55 -6.61 11.56
N LEU A 277 17.21 -5.33 11.64
CA LEU A 277 17.72 -4.42 12.69
C LEU A 277 17.49 -5.00 14.08
N GLY A 278 16.31 -5.57 14.33
CA GLY A 278 15.93 -6.12 15.62
C GLY A 278 16.83 -7.24 16.17
N VAL A 279 17.64 -7.89 15.33
CA VAL A 279 18.60 -8.94 15.71
C VAL A 279 20.05 -8.60 15.39
N ASP A 280 20.29 -7.46 14.75
CA ASP A 280 21.62 -7.08 14.29
C ASP A 280 22.47 -6.55 15.46
N ALA A 281 23.64 -7.16 15.67
CA ALA A 281 24.52 -6.83 16.79
C ALA A 281 25.08 -5.40 16.69
N ASN A 282 25.41 -4.91 15.49
CA ASN A 282 25.94 -3.56 15.30
C ASN A 282 24.87 -2.51 15.61
N PHE A 283 23.62 -2.77 15.24
CA PHE A 283 22.49 -1.91 15.58
C PHE A 283 22.24 -1.90 17.09
N ILE A 284 22.23 -3.06 17.74
CA ILE A 284 22.07 -3.16 19.20
C ILE A 284 23.19 -2.41 19.92
N ASP A 285 24.44 -2.55 19.49
CA ASP A 285 25.57 -1.83 20.08
C ASP A 285 25.48 -0.32 19.83
N ALA A 286 24.93 0.11 18.69
CA ALA A 286 24.64 1.53 18.45
C ALA A 286 23.59 2.08 19.41
N ILE A 287 22.54 1.30 19.74
CA ILE A 287 21.56 1.68 20.79
C ILE A 287 22.28 1.90 22.13
N LYS A 288 23.15 0.97 22.53
CA LYS A 288 23.91 1.08 23.80
C LYS A 288 24.81 2.32 23.86
N SER A 289 25.30 2.77 22.70
CA SER A 289 26.15 3.96 22.59
C SER A 289 25.41 5.29 22.50
N ALA A 290 24.08 5.26 22.38
CA ALA A 290 23.28 6.49 22.29
C ALA A 290 23.35 7.29 23.60
N THR A 291 23.42 8.61 23.50
CA THR A 291 23.45 9.52 24.66
C THR A 291 22.06 9.67 25.29
N LYS A 292 21.02 9.62 24.46
CA LYS A 292 19.62 9.63 24.87
C LYS A 292 18.79 8.76 23.93
N VAL A 293 17.92 7.94 24.50
CA VAL A 293 16.98 7.09 23.77
C VAL A 293 15.55 7.48 24.14
N VAL A 294 14.74 7.83 23.14
CA VAL A 294 13.30 8.04 23.29
C VAL A 294 12.59 6.86 22.67
N ILE A 295 11.67 6.25 23.41
CA ILE A 295 10.88 5.09 22.96
C ILE A 295 9.43 5.53 22.85
N VAL A 296 8.86 5.36 21.66
CA VAL A 296 7.43 5.62 21.39
C VAL A 296 6.76 4.30 21.08
N SER A 297 6.13 3.70 22.09
CA SER A 297 5.60 2.33 22.01
C SER A 297 4.50 2.10 23.05
N PRO A 298 3.52 1.22 22.79
CA PRO A 298 2.57 0.76 23.82
C PRO A 298 3.20 -0.20 24.84
N ARG A 299 4.48 -0.56 24.67
CA ARG A 299 5.14 -1.63 25.42
C ARG A 299 6.14 -1.07 26.44
N GLN A 300 5.70 -0.91 27.68
CA GLN A 300 6.59 -0.54 28.79
C GLN A 300 7.76 -1.52 28.96
N THR A 301 7.55 -2.82 28.69
CA THR A 301 8.61 -3.84 28.78
C THR A 301 9.79 -3.57 27.85
N VAL A 302 9.57 -2.90 26.71
CA VAL A 302 10.66 -2.47 25.82
C VAL A 302 11.49 -1.37 26.48
N PHE A 303 10.83 -0.42 27.16
CA PHE A 303 11.53 0.61 27.92
C PHE A 303 12.45 0.01 28.98
N GLU A 304 11.95 -0.96 29.76
CA GLU A 304 12.78 -1.61 30.78
C GLU A 304 13.97 -2.38 30.19
N LYS A 305 13.76 -3.11 29.08
CA LYS A 305 14.84 -3.85 28.40
C LYS A 305 15.89 -2.94 27.78
N ILE A 306 15.48 -1.83 27.16
CA ILE A 306 16.44 -0.87 26.60
C ILE A 306 17.22 -0.22 27.75
N LYS A 307 16.53 0.17 28.83
CA LYS A 307 17.17 0.73 30.02
C LYS A 307 18.18 -0.22 30.66
N SER A 308 17.97 -1.54 30.60
CA SER A 308 18.92 -2.51 31.17
C SER A 308 20.18 -2.76 30.33
N ILE A 309 20.19 -2.41 29.04
CA ILE A 309 21.36 -2.66 28.16
C ILE A 309 22.18 -1.40 27.87
N VAL A 310 21.61 -0.21 28.02
CA VAL A 310 22.32 1.07 27.83
C VAL A 310 23.14 1.42 29.07
N SER A 311 24.10 2.34 28.92
CA SER A 311 24.88 2.83 30.06
C SER A 311 24.01 3.61 31.05
N ASP A 312 24.39 3.66 32.33
CA ASP A 312 23.71 4.48 33.34
C ASP A 312 23.75 5.99 33.03
N LEU A 313 24.67 6.42 32.15
CA LEU A 313 24.78 7.80 31.67
C LEU A 313 23.78 8.11 30.54
N THR A 314 23.19 7.10 29.92
CA THR A 314 22.22 7.24 28.84
C THR A 314 20.84 7.57 29.41
N GLN A 315 20.29 8.71 29.02
CA GLN A 315 18.91 9.04 29.39
C GLN A 315 17.92 8.23 28.54
N VAL A 316 17.04 7.45 29.17
CA VAL A 316 15.94 6.73 28.47
C VAL A 316 14.61 7.37 28.83
N ILE A 317 13.83 7.76 27.83
CA ILE A 317 12.47 8.31 27.97
C ILE A 317 11.50 7.38 27.25
N TRP A 318 10.35 7.12 27.88
CA TRP A 318 9.26 6.41 27.25
C TRP A 318 8.04 7.31 27.10
N PHE A 319 7.55 7.40 25.87
CA PHE A 319 6.23 7.93 25.60
C PHE A 319 5.28 6.79 25.30
N ASP A 320 4.39 6.55 26.26
CA ASP A 320 3.31 5.58 26.11
C ASP A 320 2.39 5.97 24.94
N LEU A 321 1.84 4.99 24.24
CA LEU A 321 0.75 5.19 23.32
C LEU A 321 -0.23 4.03 23.46
N PRO A 322 -1.53 4.26 23.28
CA PRO A 322 -2.48 3.15 23.19
C PRO A 322 -2.11 2.31 21.97
N GLY A 323 -1.80 1.01 22.16
CA GLY A 323 -1.45 0.10 21.09
C GLY A 323 -2.61 -0.08 20.12
N GLU A 324 -2.39 -0.73 18.97
CA GLU A 324 -3.43 -0.87 17.93
C GLU A 324 -4.75 -1.33 18.56
N ALA A 325 -5.87 -0.66 18.25
CA ALA A 325 -7.15 -0.94 18.91
C ALA A 325 -7.59 -2.39 18.73
N ARG A 326 -7.19 -3.02 17.62
CA ARG A 326 -7.37 -4.45 17.38
C ARG A 326 -6.67 -5.32 18.43
N VAL A 327 -5.53 -4.88 18.95
CA VAL A 327 -4.70 -5.61 19.91
C VAL A 327 -5.12 -5.30 21.35
N ASP A 328 -5.41 -4.03 21.65
CA ASP A 328 -5.63 -3.60 23.03
C ASP A 328 -7.12 -3.52 23.42
N GLY A 329 -8.05 -3.64 22.46
CA GLY A 329 -9.51 -3.64 22.71
C GLY A 329 -10.10 -2.29 23.16
N VAL A 330 -9.28 -1.25 23.37
CA VAL A 330 -9.72 0.09 23.76
C VAL A 330 -10.09 0.92 22.52
N ASN A 331 -11.38 1.18 22.36
CA ASN A 331 -11.97 1.97 21.27
C ASN A 331 -12.30 3.42 21.70
N ASP A 332 -11.31 4.16 22.21
CA ASP A 332 -11.45 5.59 22.44
C ASP A 332 -10.69 6.39 21.37
N LEU A 333 -11.42 6.82 20.34
CA LEU A 333 -10.88 7.62 19.23
C LEU A 333 -10.26 8.93 19.72
N HIS A 334 -10.94 9.62 20.63
CA HIS A 334 -10.53 10.95 21.06
C HIS A 334 -9.23 10.85 21.85
N CYS A 335 -9.12 9.87 22.74
CA CYS A 335 -7.88 9.58 23.43
C CYS A 335 -6.73 9.28 22.45
N ARG A 336 -6.97 8.46 21.43
CA ARG A 336 -5.94 8.07 20.45
C ARG A 336 -5.49 9.22 19.53
N ILE A 337 -6.42 10.04 19.05
CA ILE A 337 -6.10 11.23 18.24
C ILE A 337 -5.40 12.30 19.09
N SER A 338 -5.91 12.57 20.30
CA SER A 338 -5.29 13.54 21.20
C SER A 338 -3.88 13.10 21.60
N ARG A 339 -3.69 11.81 21.89
CA ARG A 339 -2.36 11.25 22.17
C ARG A 339 -1.43 11.38 20.98
N PHE A 340 -1.92 11.20 19.75
CA PHE A 340 -1.11 11.43 18.54
C PHE A 340 -0.50 12.84 18.52
N VAL A 341 -1.32 13.88 18.73
CA VAL A 341 -0.87 15.28 18.74
C VAL A 341 0.05 15.58 19.95
N GLU A 342 -0.23 14.97 21.10
CA GLU A 342 0.60 15.12 22.29
C GLU A 342 2.01 14.56 22.07
N ILE A 343 2.14 13.37 21.46
CA ILE A 343 3.42 12.77 21.13
C ILE A 343 4.22 13.64 20.15
N GLU A 344 3.57 14.25 19.14
CA GLU A 344 4.24 15.20 18.25
C GLU A 344 4.88 16.35 19.05
N THR A 345 4.16 16.88 20.04
CA THR A 345 4.65 17.97 20.90
C THR A 345 5.81 17.51 21.80
N LEU A 346 5.69 16.33 22.40
CA LEU A 346 6.72 15.75 23.26
C LEU A 346 8.00 15.44 22.48
N LEU A 347 7.90 14.91 21.26
CA LEU A 347 9.05 14.66 20.40
C LEU A 347 9.78 15.96 20.04
N ARG A 348 9.05 17.01 19.66
CA ARG A 348 9.66 18.33 19.36
C ARG A 348 10.41 18.92 20.55
N LYS A 349 9.97 18.62 21.76
CA LYS A 349 10.59 19.09 23.01
C LYS A 349 11.81 18.25 23.40
N GLU A 350 11.71 16.92 23.31
CA GLU A 350 12.70 16.01 23.89
C GLU A 350 13.78 15.54 22.91
N VAL A 351 13.57 15.72 21.60
CA VAL A 351 14.52 15.33 20.56
C VAL A 351 15.43 16.50 20.18
N SER A 352 16.72 16.22 20.14
CA SER A 352 17.79 17.12 19.72
C SER A 352 18.88 16.30 19.00
N PRO A 353 19.93 16.93 18.44
CA PRO A 353 21.04 16.20 17.84
C PRO A 353 21.61 15.12 18.76
N GLY A 354 21.76 13.90 18.22
CA GLY A 354 22.27 12.73 18.96
C GLY A 354 21.22 11.89 19.70
N VAL A 355 19.97 12.35 19.76
CA VAL A 355 18.86 11.57 20.34
C VAL A 355 18.42 10.47 19.36
N LEU A 356 18.41 9.21 19.82
CA LEU A 356 17.84 8.08 19.10
C LEU A 356 16.37 7.90 19.49
N VAL A 357 15.48 7.80 18.50
CA VAL A 357 14.04 7.62 18.70
C VAL A 357 13.59 6.30 18.09
N LEU A 358 13.16 5.36 18.94
CA LEU A 358 12.69 4.03 18.57
C LEU A 358 11.16 4.01 18.56
N ILE A 359 10.55 3.75 17.39
CA ILE A 359 9.12 4.01 17.19
C ILE A 359 8.37 2.73 16.78
N GLY A 360 7.34 2.39 17.54
CA GLY A 360 6.37 1.33 17.25
C GLY A 360 4.95 1.85 17.37
N ALA A 361 4.53 2.68 16.40
CA ALA A 361 3.27 3.43 16.46
C ALA A 361 2.45 3.35 15.16
N GLY A 362 2.51 2.22 14.44
CA GLY A 362 1.73 2.01 13.22
C GLY A 362 1.87 3.14 12.21
N VAL A 363 0.75 3.66 11.72
CA VAL A 363 0.71 4.77 10.74
C VAL A 363 1.33 6.05 11.30
N ALA A 364 1.05 6.38 12.57
CA ALA A 364 1.58 7.58 13.23
C ALA A 364 3.11 7.57 13.32
N GLY A 365 3.72 6.38 13.39
CA GLY A 365 5.16 6.24 13.57
C GLY A 365 5.99 6.91 12.47
N LYS A 366 5.44 7.05 11.26
CA LYS A 366 6.12 7.66 10.11
C LYS A 366 6.27 9.16 10.32
N VAL A 367 5.19 9.80 10.79
CA VAL A 367 5.16 11.20 11.18
C VAL A 367 6.13 11.45 12.33
N TYR A 368 6.17 10.56 13.32
CA TYR A 368 7.10 10.68 14.44
C TYR A 368 8.58 10.57 14.01
N CYS A 369 8.90 9.72 13.03
CA CYS A 369 10.26 9.63 12.49
C CYS A 369 10.67 10.92 11.79
N ASP A 370 9.77 11.53 11.01
CA ASP A 370 10.01 12.82 10.35
C ASP A 370 10.24 13.93 11.39
N ILE A 371 9.40 13.98 12.43
CA ILE A 371 9.57 14.93 13.54
C ILE A 371 10.94 14.73 14.21
N ALA A 372 11.29 13.49 14.55
CA ALA A 372 12.58 13.18 15.17
C ALA A 372 13.76 13.67 14.33
N LYS A 373 13.76 13.38 13.02
CA LYS A 373 14.77 13.89 12.09
C LYS A 373 14.80 15.41 12.01
N SER A 374 13.63 16.06 11.90
CA SER A 374 13.53 17.52 11.81
C SER A 374 14.03 18.23 13.08
N SER A 375 13.94 17.56 14.23
CA SER A 375 14.51 18.00 15.51
C SER A 375 16.00 17.66 15.68
N GLY A 376 16.63 17.08 14.65
CA GLY A 376 18.04 16.74 14.63
C GLY A 376 18.40 15.32 15.08
N GLY A 377 17.41 14.52 15.50
CA GLY A 377 17.61 13.15 16.00
C GLY A 377 17.61 12.08 14.91
N VAL A 378 17.72 10.83 15.35
CA VAL A 378 17.60 9.64 14.51
C VAL A 378 16.27 8.95 14.79
N GLY A 379 15.31 9.02 13.87
CA GLY A 379 13.97 8.43 14.01
C GLY A 379 13.81 7.12 13.25
N LEU A 380 13.51 6.02 13.94
CA LEU A 380 13.43 4.69 13.33
C LEU A 380 12.06 4.02 13.54
N ASP A 381 11.35 3.74 12.45
CA ASP A 381 10.12 2.93 12.46
C ASP A 381 10.48 1.45 12.60
N LEU A 382 10.47 0.96 13.85
CA LEU A 382 10.69 -0.43 14.20
C LEU A 382 9.39 -1.25 14.30
N GLY A 383 8.23 -0.60 14.37
CA GLY A 383 6.93 -1.25 14.40
C GLY A 383 6.87 -2.49 15.31
N SER A 384 6.51 -3.64 14.73
CA SER A 384 6.33 -4.90 15.45
C SER A 384 7.62 -5.52 16.00
N THR A 385 8.81 -5.00 15.67
CA THR A 385 10.04 -5.39 16.38
C THR A 385 9.96 -5.03 17.86
N LEU A 386 9.29 -3.92 18.21
CA LEU A 386 9.09 -3.56 19.60
C LEU A 386 8.13 -4.53 20.32
N ASP A 387 7.11 -5.05 19.64
CA ASP A 387 6.27 -6.12 20.19
C ASP A 387 7.08 -7.41 20.42
N ALA A 388 7.95 -7.76 19.48
CA ALA A 388 8.79 -8.94 19.59
C ALA A 388 9.76 -8.83 20.78
N TRP A 389 10.43 -7.69 20.94
CA TRP A 389 11.28 -7.41 22.10
C TRP A 389 10.49 -7.43 23.42
N ALA A 390 9.23 -7.02 23.39
CA ALA A 390 8.30 -7.12 24.53
C ALA A 390 7.85 -8.56 24.83
N GLY A 391 8.13 -9.53 23.95
CA GLY A 391 7.62 -10.90 24.06
C GLY A 391 6.15 -11.07 23.65
N VAL A 392 5.56 -10.07 22.98
CA VAL A 392 4.16 -10.08 22.54
C VAL A 392 4.07 -10.56 21.10
N ASP A 393 3.31 -11.63 20.83
CA ASP A 393 3.09 -12.11 19.46
C ASP A 393 1.95 -11.34 18.76
N SER A 394 2.25 -10.14 18.27
CA SER A 394 1.29 -9.29 17.53
C SER A 394 1.09 -9.70 16.06
N ARG A 395 1.79 -10.74 15.59
CA ARG A 395 1.73 -11.27 14.23
C ARG A 395 1.31 -12.74 14.28
N GLY A 396 0.45 -13.17 13.34
CA GLY A 396 -0.20 -14.48 13.39
C GLY A 396 0.74 -15.69 13.46
N ALA A 397 1.93 -15.64 12.86
CA ALA A 397 2.92 -16.71 12.93
C ALA A 397 3.88 -16.61 14.14
N GLY A 398 3.72 -15.58 14.98
CA GLY A 398 4.66 -15.22 16.04
C GLY A 398 5.99 -14.65 15.52
N PHE A 399 6.89 -14.36 16.45
CA PHE A 399 8.26 -13.91 16.16
C PHE A 399 9.29 -15.00 16.41
N SER A 400 10.44 -14.92 15.72
CA SER A 400 11.56 -15.83 15.95
C SER A 400 12.09 -15.69 17.39
N SER A 401 12.64 -16.77 17.94
CA SER A 401 13.27 -16.76 19.27
C SER A 401 14.40 -15.73 19.35
N GLN A 402 15.25 -15.69 18.32
CA GLN A 402 16.36 -14.73 18.22
C GLN A 402 15.88 -13.28 18.36
N LEU A 403 14.77 -12.92 17.71
CA LEU A 403 14.21 -11.56 17.81
C LEU A 403 13.68 -11.29 19.21
N LYS A 404 12.98 -12.24 19.85
CA LYS A 404 12.43 -12.07 21.20
C LYS A 404 13.51 -11.92 22.28
N THR A 405 14.68 -12.53 22.07
CA THR A 405 15.79 -12.52 23.04
C THR A 405 16.91 -11.55 22.68
N ALA A 406 16.76 -10.74 21.63
CA ALA A 406 17.83 -9.88 21.13
C ALA A 406 18.33 -8.80 22.12
N LEU A 407 17.48 -8.39 23.07
CA LEU A 407 17.83 -7.41 24.12
C LEU A 407 18.10 -8.05 25.49
N ASN A 408 18.20 -9.39 25.57
CA ASN A 408 18.39 -10.11 26.83
C ASN A 408 19.87 -10.28 27.20
#